data_AF-A0A2E6ELC6-F1
#
_entry.id   AF-A0A2E6ELC6-F1
#
_cell.length_a   1.000
_cell.length_b   1.000
_cell.length_c   1.000
_cell.angle_alpha   90.00
_cell.angle_beta   90.00
_cell.angle_gamma   90.00
#
_symmetry.space_group_name_H-M   'P 1'
#
loop_
_entity.id
_entity.type
_entity.pdbx_description
1 polymer ?
#
loop_
_entity_poly.entity_id
_entity_poly.type
_entity_poly.pdbx_seq_one_letter_code
_entity_poly.pdbx_strand_id
1 'polypeptide(L)'
;MYLPLSPLPARAAERLLSLAQTAEARGQRDEARFCYEELRSGFLAVRSFYQPGSSYIDTAQLALTELMLSDPRGSWPDRSLPAAERQAVITAALDKREDPNRFWVLVMGIGYLIWLGAAAAAIWRGLPSDSKQPIAWKSLTQMGAISLTGYLCWLLGVALA
;
A
#
# COMPACT_ATOMS: atom_id res chain seq x y z
N MET A 1 2.62 -10.85 -5.85
CA MET A 1 1.74 -10.41 -6.96
C MET A 1 0.37 -11.05 -6.78
N TYR A 2 -0.67 -10.25 -6.56
CA TYR A 2 -2.05 -10.73 -6.54
C TYR A 2 -2.65 -10.63 -7.93
N LEU A 3 -3.18 -11.74 -8.44
CA LEU A 3 -3.94 -11.78 -9.67
C LEU A 3 -5.42 -11.99 -9.28
N PRO A 4 -6.31 -11.01 -9.47
CA PRO A 4 -7.72 -11.18 -9.15
C PRO A 4 -8.29 -12.39 -9.89
N LEU A 5 -9.20 -13.12 -9.23
CA LEU A 5 -9.85 -14.34 -9.73
C LEU A 5 -8.94 -15.55 -9.94
N SER A 6 -7.63 -15.42 -9.70
CA SER A 6 -6.72 -16.55 -9.74
C SER A 6 -6.82 -17.38 -8.45
N PRO A 7 -6.77 -18.72 -8.53
CA PRO A 7 -6.65 -19.56 -7.34
C PRO A 7 -5.24 -19.57 -6.74
N LEU A 8 -4.24 -19.02 -7.44
CA LEU A 8 -2.82 -19.10 -7.03
C LEU A 8 -2.55 -18.41 -5.68
N PRO A 9 -3.06 -17.21 -5.38
CA PRO A 9 -2.83 -16.56 -4.09
C PRO A 9 -3.39 -17.37 -2.92
N ALA A 10 -4.56 -18.00 -3.09
CA ALA A 10 -5.15 -18.86 -2.07
C ALA A 10 -4.30 -20.10 -1.80
N ARG A 11 -3.83 -20.79 -2.85
CA ARG A 11 -2.93 -21.95 -2.70
C ARG A 11 -1.60 -21.58 -2.05
N ALA A 12 -1.03 -20.44 -2.41
CA ALA A 12 0.20 -19.95 -1.78
C ALA A 12 -0.03 -19.66 -0.29
N ALA A 13 -1.15 -19.03 0.05
CA ALA A 13 -1.54 -18.77 1.43
C ALA A 13 -1.74 -20.05 2.24
N GLU A 14 -2.45 -21.04 1.70
CA GLU A 14 -2.61 -22.37 2.31
C GLU A 14 -1.26 -23.06 2.57
N ARG A 15 -0.33 -22.95 1.62
CA ARG A 15 1.01 -23.52 1.79
C ARG A 15 1.81 -22.81 2.88
N LEU A 16 1.82 -21.47 2.90
CA LEU A 16 2.46 -20.71 3.97
C LEU A 16 1.85 -21.01 5.34
N LEU A 17 0.52 -21.11 5.41
CA LEU A 17 -0.18 -21.47 6.64
C LEU A 17 0.20 -22.87 7.12
N SER A 18 0.27 -23.85 6.21
CA SER A 18 0.70 -25.21 6.54
C SER A 18 2.15 -25.29 7.03
N LEU A 19 3.05 -24.47 6.48
CA LEU A 19 4.44 -24.35 6.92
C LEU A 19 4.51 -23.74 8.32
N ALA A 20 3.77 -22.67 8.58
CA ALA A 20 3.69 -22.03 9.89
C ALA A 20 3.23 -23.02 10.96
N GLN A 21 2.11 -23.72 10.72
CA GLN A 21 1.57 -24.73 11.64
C GLN A 21 2.54 -25.90 11.87
N THR A 22 3.26 -26.33 10.83
CA THR A 22 4.27 -27.39 10.95
C THR A 22 5.46 -26.92 11.79
N ALA A 23 5.92 -25.69 11.61
CA ALA A 23 6.99 -25.09 12.40
C ALA A 23 6.57 -24.93 13.87
N GLU A 24 5.33 -24.52 14.15
CA GLU A 24 4.77 -24.45 15.50
C GLU A 24 4.77 -25.82 16.18
N ALA A 25 4.26 -26.85 15.47
CA ALA A 25 4.21 -28.22 15.99
C ALA A 25 5.61 -28.79 16.30
N ARG A 26 6.65 -28.30 15.62
CA ARG A 26 8.06 -28.67 15.84
C ARG A 26 8.77 -27.79 16.89
N GLY A 27 8.08 -26.81 17.46
CA GLY A 27 8.67 -25.83 18.38
C GLY A 27 9.61 -24.81 17.71
N GLN A 28 9.61 -24.73 16.39
CA GLN A 28 10.42 -23.81 15.58
C GLN A 28 9.74 -22.42 15.53
N ARG A 29 9.68 -21.75 16.69
CA ARG A 29 8.94 -20.48 16.87
C ARG A 29 9.32 -19.38 15.88
N ASP A 30 10.61 -19.19 15.63
CA ASP A 30 11.09 -18.11 14.75
C ASP A 30 10.62 -18.33 13.30
N GLU A 31 10.62 -19.58 12.85
CA GLU A 31 10.16 -19.95 11.51
C GLU A 31 8.63 -19.87 11.38
N ALA A 32 7.90 -20.30 12.42
CA ALA A 32 6.45 -20.11 12.48
C ALA A 32 6.07 -18.62 12.38
N ARG A 33 6.72 -17.78 13.20
CA ARG A 33 6.53 -16.34 13.20
C ARG A 33 6.81 -15.74 11.83
N PHE A 34 7.94 -16.09 11.21
CA PHE A 34 8.29 -15.64 9.87
C PHE A 34 7.21 -16.00 8.85
N CYS A 35 6.72 -17.24 8.84
CA CYS A 35 5.67 -17.66 7.91
C CYS A 35 4.36 -16.88 8.08
N TYR A 36 3.93 -16.61 9.32
CA TYR A 36 2.73 -15.80 9.55
C TYR A 36 2.94 -14.32 9.20
N GLU A 37 4.11 -13.75 9.48
CA GLU A 37 4.47 -12.38 9.08
C GLU A 37 4.45 -12.22 7.55
N GLU A 38 5.03 -13.18 6.82
CA GLU A 38 5.02 -13.21 5.36
C GLU A 38 3.61 -13.41 4.79
N LEU A 39 2.81 -14.31 5.38
CA LEU A 39 1.41 -14.51 4.97
C LEU A 39 0.61 -13.22 5.10
N ARG A 40 0.69 -12.57 6.27
CA ARG A 40 0.01 -11.30 6.55
C ARG A 40 0.51 -10.19 5.61
N SER A 41 1.82 -9.99 5.55
CA SER A 41 2.43 -8.90 4.76
C SER A 41 2.16 -9.08 3.27
N GLY A 42 2.18 -10.31 2.77
CA GLY A 42 1.87 -10.63 1.37
C GLY A 42 0.46 -10.20 0.95
N PHE A 43 -0.55 -10.37 1.81
CA PHE A 43 -1.90 -9.89 1.53
C PHE A 43 -2.10 -8.39 1.82
N LEU A 44 -1.45 -7.85 2.85
CA LEU A 44 -1.51 -6.41 3.16
C LEU A 44 -0.86 -5.54 2.07
N ALA A 45 0.19 -6.06 1.41
CA ALA A 45 0.84 -5.38 0.30
C ALA A 45 -0.05 -5.24 -0.94
N VAL A 46 -1.15 -5.98 -1.04
CA VAL A 46 -2.06 -5.92 -2.18
C VAL A 46 -2.95 -4.69 -2.08
N ARG A 47 -2.74 -3.74 -2.99
CA ARG A 47 -3.62 -2.59 -3.19
C ARG A 47 -4.80 -2.98 -4.07
N SER A 48 -6.00 -3.05 -3.48
CA SER A 48 -7.24 -3.33 -4.18
C SER A 48 -8.40 -2.53 -3.58
N PHE A 49 -9.55 -2.50 -4.26
CA PHE A 49 -10.78 -1.86 -3.77
C PHE A 49 -11.35 -2.54 -2.52
N TYR A 50 -11.04 -3.83 -2.33
CA TYR A 50 -11.34 -4.62 -1.14
C TYR A 50 -10.03 -5.22 -0.60
N GLN A 51 -10.02 -5.70 0.63
CA GLN A 51 -8.88 -6.43 1.19
C GLN A 51 -8.97 -7.91 0.80
N PRO A 52 -8.15 -8.42 -0.14
CA PRO A 52 -8.12 -9.85 -0.41
C PRO A 52 -7.53 -10.62 0.78
N GLY A 53 -8.03 -11.83 1.00
CA GLY A 53 -7.49 -12.75 1.99
C GLY A 53 -7.65 -12.29 3.44
N SER A 54 -8.70 -11.52 3.76
CA SER A 54 -8.95 -11.02 5.13
C SER A 54 -8.94 -12.16 6.16
N SER A 55 -9.55 -13.31 5.85
CA SER A 55 -9.51 -14.48 6.72
C SER A 55 -8.10 -14.99 7.02
N TYR A 56 -7.19 -14.96 6.04
CA TYR A 56 -5.78 -15.35 6.25
C TYR A 56 -5.03 -14.30 7.06
N ILE A 57 -5.33 -13.01 6.86
CA ILE A 57 -4.77 -11.92 7.66
C ILE A 57 -5.20 -12.08 9.13
N ASP A 58 -6.49 -12.27 9.37
CA ASP A 58 -7.04 -12.43 10.73
C ASP A 58 -6.44 -13.66 11.41
N THR A 59 -6.33 -14.78 10.68
CA THR A 59 -5.70 -16.02 11.18
C THR A 59 -4.23 -15.78 11.54
N ALA A 60 -3.46 -15.16 10.64
CA ALA A 60 -2.05 -14.87 10.89
C ALA A 60 -1.85 -13.89 12.06
N GLN A 61 -2.72 -12.88 12.17
CA GLN A 61 -2.66 -11.89 13.25
C GLN A 61 -2.95 -12.50 14.62
N LEU A 62 -3.95 -13.39 14.70
CA LEU A 62 -4.24 -14.14 15.92
C LEU A 62 -3.05 -15.02 16.32
N ALA A 63 -2.50 -15.80 15.37
CA ALA A 63 -1.37 -16.68 15.64
C ALA A 63 -0.11 -15.91 16.04
N LEU A 64 0.20 -14.78 15.37
CA LEU A 64 1.31 -13.90 15.74
C LEU A 64 1.14 -13.34 17.13
N THR A 65 -0.07 -12.91 17.49
CA THR A 65 -0.36 -12.37 18.82
C THR A 65 -0.08 -13.42 19.90
N GLU A 66 -0.53 -14.66 19.68
CA GLU A 66 -0.27 -15.77 20.60
C GLU A 66 1.22 -16.14 20.68
N LEU A 67 1.91 -16.22 19.53
CA LEU A 67 3.34 -16.50 19.48
C LEU A 67 4.15 -15.44 20.22
N MET A 68 3.81 -14.16 20.05
CA MET A 68 4.50 -13.03 20.71
C MET A 68 4.21 -12.97 22.20
N LEU A 69 2.97 -13.23 22.64
CA LEU A 69 2.62 -13.28 24.06
C LEU A 69 3.30 -14.43 24.81
N SER A 70 3.48 -15.56 24.12
CA SER A 70 4.06 -16.79 24.68
C SER A 70 5.58 -16.89 24.50
N ASP A 71 6.24 -15.92 23.84
CA ASP A 71 7.68 -15.96 23.61
C ASP A 71 8.47 -15.55 24.88
N PRO A 72 9.18 -16.49 25.54
CA PRO A 72 9.98 -16.21 26.73
C PRO A 72 11.24 -15.40 26.41
N ARG A 73 11.59 -15.17 25.14
CA ARG A 73 12.74 -14.36 24.71
C ARG A 73 12.37 -12.89 24.49
N GLY A 74 11.12 -12.59 24.14
CA GLY A 74 10.66 -11.23 23.78
C GLY A 74 10.51 -10.30 24.98
N SER A 75 11.18 -9.13 24.96
CA SER A 75 11.05 -8.09 25.98
C SER A 75 9.97 -7.04 25.68
N TRP A 76 9.36 -7.11 24.50
CA TRP A 76 8.29 -6.23 24.05
C TRP A 76 7.03 -7.05 23.74
N PRO A 77 5.83 -6.63 24.16
CA PRO A 77 5.54 -5.49 25.05
C PRO A 77 6.09 -5.72 26.47
N ASP A 78 6.12 -4.67 27.29
CA ASP A 78 6.58 -4.78 28.67
C ASP A 78 5.85 -5.92 29.41
N ARG A 79 6.62 -6.83 30.00
CA ARG A 79 6.11 -8.02 30.71
C ARG A 79 5.50 -7.68 32.06
N SER A 80 5.77 -6.49 32.60
CA SER A 80 5.12 -6.00 33.82
C SER A 80 3.63 -5.73 33.61
N LEU A 81 3.21 -5.52 32.36
CA LEU A 81 1.83 -5.22 32.01
C LEU A 81 0.91 -6.46 32.15
N PRO A 82 -0.35 -6.25 32.53
CA PRO A 82 -1.38 -7.29 32.47
C PRO A 82 -1.46 -7.94 31.08
N ALA A 83 -1.78 -9.24 31.03
CA ALA A 83 -1.85 -9.99 29.77
C ALA A 83 -2.78 -9.35 28.71
N ALA A 84 -3.92 -8.81 29.15
CA ALA A 84 -4.87 -8.11 28.28
C ALA A 84 -4.27 -6.83 27.66
N GLU A 85 -3.49 -6.06 28.43
CA GLU A 85 -2.83 -4.86 27.94
C GLU A 85 -1.71 -5.19 26.95
N ARG A 86 -0.92 -6.23 27.23
CA ARG A 86 0.11 -6.72 26.29
C ARG A 86 -0.50 -7.14 24.96
N GLN A 87 -1.62 -7.86 25.03
CA GLN A 87 -2.36 -8.25 23.83
C GLN A 87 -2.82 -7.02 23.04
N ALA A 88 -3.40 -6.02 23.70
CA ALA A 88 -3.84 -4.79 23.05
C ALA A 88 -2.69 -4.04 22.36
N VAL A 89 -1.51 -3.97 23.00
CA VAL A 89 -0.31 -3.34 22.41
C VAL A 89 0.17 -4.11 21.17
N ILE A 90 0.22 -5.44 21.22
CA ILE A 90 0.60 -6.26 20.07
C ILE A 90 -0.38 -6.08 18.93
N THR A 91 -1.68 -6.21 19.21
CA THR A 91 -2.74 -6.04 18.20
C THR A 91 -2.67 -4.66 17.56
N ALA A 92 -2.53 -3.59 18.36
CA ALA A 92 -2.39 -2.22 17.84
C ALA A 92 -1.16 -2.04 16.96
N ALA A 93 -0.03 -2.69 17.28
CA ALA A 93 1.15 -2.66 16.44
C ALA A 93 0.96 -3.44 15.13
N LEU A 94 0.29 -4.59 15.17
CA LEU A 94 -0.02 -5.39 13.99
C LEU A 94 -1.06 -4.71 13.08
N ASP A 95 -1.98 -3.94 13.66
CA ASP A 95 -3.01 -3.16 12.96
C ASP A 95 -2.47 -1.89 12.32
N LYS A 96 -1.34 -1.35 12.80
CA LYS A 96 -0.76 -0.14 12.24
C LYS A 96 -0.34 -0.38 10.78
N ARG A 97 -1.04 0.28 9.86
CA ARG A 97 -0.73 0.29 8.42
C ARG A 97 -0.14 1.63 8.02
N GLU A 98 1.07 1.63 7.46
CA GLU A 98 1.68 2.82 6.85
C GLU A 98 1.31 2.89 5.37
N ASP A 99 0.00 2.91 5.12
CA ASP A 99 -0.53 2.94 3.76
C ASP A 99 -0.63 4.38 3.27
N PRO A 100 -0.14 4.70 2.05
CA PRO A 100 -0.35 6.02 1.47
C PRO A 100 -1.83 6.35 1.39
N ASN A 101 -2.18 7.60 1.64
CA ASN A 101 -3.58 8.01 1.64
C ASN A 101 -4.16 7.92 0.21
N ARG A 102 -5.14 7.02 0.01
CA ARG A 102 -5.74 6.73 -1.32
C ARG A 102 -6.29 7.98 -2.01
N PHE A 103 -6.83 8.92 -1.24
CA PHE A 103 -7.35 10.18 -1.79
C PHE A 103 -6.22 11.01 -2.40
N TRP A 104 -5.10 11.15 -1.69
CA TRP A 104 -3.94 11.91 -2.19
C TRP A 104 -3.23 11.21 -3.35
N VAL A 105 -3.19 9.87 -3.36
CA VAL A 105 -2.73 9.10 -4.52
C VAL A 105 -3.60 9.38 -5.77
N LEU A 106 -4.93 9.50 -5.60
CA LEU A 106 -5.82 9.86 -6.70
C LEU A 106 -5.60 11.30 -7.17
N VAL A 107 -5.49 12.26 -6.24
CA VAL A 107 -5.17 13.67 -6.55
C VAL A 107 -3.85 13.77 -7.31
N MET A 108 -2.83 13.04 -6.87
CA MET A 108 -1.54 12.92 -7.56
C MET A 108 -1.75 12.44 -9.01
N GLY A 109 -2.47 11.34 -9.21
CA GLY A 109 -2.72 10.79 -10.55
C GLY A 109 -3.47 11.74 -11.48
N ILE A 110 -4.53 12.39 -10.99
CA ILE A 110 -5.31 13.37 -11.76
C ILE A 110 -4.45 14.60 -12.08
N GLY A 111 -3.72 15.13 -11.10
CA GLY A 111 -2.82 16.27 -11.28
C GLY A 111 -1.77 16.00 -12.36
N TYR A 112 -1.16 14.82 -12.34
CA TYR A 112 -0.19 14.39 -13.36
C TYR A 112 -0.80 14.37 -14.77
N LEU A 113 -2.00 13.80 -14.93
CA LEU A 113 -2.67 13.74 -16.22
C LEU A 113 -3.06 15.12 -16.75
N ILE A 114 -3.53 16.02 -15.87
CA ILE A 114 -3.84 17.41 -16.24
C ILE A 114 -2.57 18.15 -16.67
N TRP A 115 -1.50 18.03 -15.89
CA TRP A 115 -0.21 18.66 -16.17
C TRP A 115 0.32 18.26 -17.55
N LEU A 116 0.44 16.95 -17.79
CA LEU A 116 0.98 16.40 -19.03
C LEU A 116 0.05 16.64 -20.22
N GLY A 117 -1.26 16.43 -20.03
CA GLY A 117 -2.27 16.62 -21.08
C GLY A 117 -2.35 18.07 -21.54
N ALA A 118 -2.33 19.03 -20.60
CA ALA A 118 -2.33 20.45 -20.93
C ALA A 118 -1.02 20.90 -21.58
N ALA A 119 0.13 20.39 -21.14
CA ALA A 119 1.41 20.67 -21.80
C ALA A 119 1.43 20.16 -23.25
N ALA A 120 0.95 18.93 -23.49
CA ALA A 120 0.83 18.38 -24.85
C ALA A 120 -0.15 19.20 -25.72
N ALA A 121 -1.31 19.59 -25.16
CA ALA A 121 -2.27 20.43 -25.86
C ALA A 121 -1.70 21.84 -26.17
N ALA A 122 -0.89 22.40 -25.28
CA ALA A 122 -0.19 23.67 -25.48
C ALA A 122 0.76 23.59 -26.69
N ILE A 123 1.48 22.46 -26.82
CA ILE A 123 2.37 22.22 -27.96
C ILE A 123 1.56 22.06 -29.24
N TRP A 124 0.55 21.19 -29.27
CA TRP A 124 -0.22 20.90 -30.49
C TRP A 124 -1.09 22.05 -30.99
N ARG A 125 -1.60 22.90 -30.08
CA ARG A 125 -2.53 23.99 -30.44
C ARG A 125 -1.89 25.37 -30.37
N GLY A 126 -0.86 25.52 -29.55
CA GLY A 126 -0.20 26.80 -29.30
C GLY A 126 0.97 27.07 -30.25
N LEU A 127 1.71 26.02 -30.64
CA LEU A 127 2.87 26.16 -31.52
C LEU A 127 2.49 25.97 -32.99
N PRO A 128 2.88 26.90 -33.88
CA PRO A 128 2.60 26.79 -35.30
C PRO A 128 3.42 25.65 -35.93
N SER A 129 2.80 24.88 -36.82
CA SER A 129 3.47 23.81 -37.56
C SER A 129 4.29 24.32 -38.76
N ASP A 130 4.09 25.59 -39.14
CA ASP A 130 4.83 26.30 -40.19
C ASP A 130 5.28 27.67 -39.66
N SER A 131 6.50 28.05 -40.00
CA SER A 131 7.13 29.35 -39.75
C SER A 131 6.28 30.58 -40.10
N LYS A 132 5.32 30.44 -41.03
CA LYS A 132 4.44 31.54 -41.47
C LYS A 132 3.19 31.73 -40.60
N GLN A 133 2.85 30.76 -39.74
CA GLN A 133 1.69 30.87 -38.86
C GLN A 133 2.06 31.56 -37.55
N PRO A 134 1.22 32.48 -37.04
CA PRO A 134 1.47 33.14 -35.77
C PRO A 134 1.29 32.15 -34.60
N ILE A 135 2.08 32.33 -33.55
CA ILE A 135 1.90 31.59 -32.28
C ILE A 135 0.54 31.95 -31.68
N ALA A 136 -0.24 30.93 -31.30
CA ALA A 136 -1.52 31.12 -30.64
C ALA A 136 -1.32 31.37 -29.14
N TRP A 137 -0.78 32.54 -28.79
CA TRP A 137 -0.40 32.93 -27.42
C TRP A 137 -1.51 32.73 -26.40
N LYS A 138 -2.77 33.02 -26.75
CA LYS A 138 -3.91 32.80 -25.86
C LYS A 138 -4.09 31.32 -25.50
N SER A 139 -3.93 30.42 -26.47
CA SER A 139 -4.01 28.98 -26.21
C SER A 139 -2.81 28.51 -25.40
N LEU A 140 -1.62 29.02 -25.71
CA LEU A 140 -0.39 28.67 -25.01
C LEU A 140 -0.44 29.07 -23.53
N THR A 141 -0.90 30.28 -23.21
CA THR A 141 -1.00 30.76 -21.82
C THR A 141 -2.12 30.07 -21.06
N GLN A 142 -3.28 29.84 -21.67
CA GLN A 142 -4.39 29.10 -21.04
C GLN A 142 -3.97 27.66 -20.72
N MET A 143 -3.40 26.93 -21.68
CA MET A 143 -2.95 25.56 -21.46
C MET A 143 -1.76 25.50 -20.51
N GLY A 144 -0.85 26.48 -20.56
CA GLY A 144 0.23 26.62 -19.60
C GLY A 144 -0.27 26.83 -18.16
N ALA A 145 -1.28 27.67 -17.96
CA ALA A 145 -1.89 27.87 -16.65
C ALA A 145 -2.58 26.59 -16.12
N ILE A 146 -3.31 25.88 -16.98
CA ILE A 146 -3.92 24.58 -16.62
C ILE A 146 -2.83 23.57 -16.26
N SER A 147 -1.75 23.51 -17.05
CA SER A 147 -0.62 22.62 -16.81
C SER A 147 0.05 22.91 -15.46
N LEU A 148 0.28 24.18 -15.13
CA LEU A 148 0.83 24.60 -13.84
C LEU A 148 -0.08 24.20 -12.68
N THR A 149 -1.40 24.42 -12.79
CA THR A 149 -2.35 23.98 -11.77
C THR A 149 -2.30 22.46 -11.57
N GLY A 150 -2.27 21.69 -12.67
CA GLY A 150 -2.11 20.23 -12.60
C GLY A 150 -0.82 19.82 -11.89
N TYR A 151 0.29 20.51 -12.17
CA TYR A 151 1.58 20.26 -11.53
C TYR A 151 1.54 20.54 -10.02
N LEU A 152 0.92 21.64 -9.60
CA LEU A 152 0.75 21.97 -8.18
C LEU A 152 -0.13 20.95 -7.46
N CYS A 153 -1.23 20.50 -8.09
CA CYS A 153 -2.06 19.42 -7.57
C CYS A 153 -1.28 18.10 -7.46
N TRP A 154 -0.43 17.79 -8.44
CA TRP A 154 0.44 16.62 -8.41
C TRP A 154 1.43 16.69 -7.25
N LEU A 155 2.14 17.80 -7.07
CA LEU A 155 3.07 18.02 -5.95
C LEU A 155 2.38 17.90 -4.60
N LEU A 156 1.19 18.48 -4.47
CA LEU A 156 0.38 18.38 -3.25
C LEU A 156 0.01 16.92 -2.96
N GLY A 157 -0.39 16.18 -3.99
CA GLY A 157 -0.65 14.74 -3.90
C GLY A 157 0.59 13.96 -3.47
N VAL A 158 1.77 14.23 -4.03
CA VAL A 158 3.04 13.58 -3.63
C VAL A 158 3.39 13.88 -2.17
N ALA A 159 3.19 15.12 -1.72
CA ALA A 159 3.57 15.54 -0.37
C ALA A 159 2.65 14.97 0.74
N LEU A 160 1.41 14.61 0.39
CA LEU A 160 0.37 14.21 1.35
C LEU A 160 -0.11 12.76 1.17
N ALA A 161 0.35 12.06 0.13
CA ALA A 161 0.11 10.64 -0.08
C ALA A 161 0.95 9.80 0.89
#